data_AF-A0A2S0L079-F1
#
_entry.id   AF-A0A2S0L079-F1
#
_cell.length_a   1.000
_cell.length_b   1.000
_cell.length_c   1.000
_cell.angle_alpha   90.00
_cell.angle_beta   90.00
_cell.angle_gamma   90.00
#
_symmetry.space_group_name_H-M   'P 1'
#
loop_
_entity.id
_entity.type
_entity.pdbx_description
1 polymer ?
#
loop_
_entity_poly.entity_id
_entity_poly.type
_entity_poly.pdbx_seq_one_letter_code
_entity_poly.pdbx_strand_id
1 'polypeptide(L)'
;MLDPAKADEYFALHLKGPEWAKHSEDERAAALTMAEQDVSLELGGSELDYGSPLAVAAVCEQALFLLESSAAGTAQVMNGALVSAESVDGIGSRTYRTGLTEADFAIGERARRFIEQLRGRPGTVKINRG
;
A
#
# COMPACT_ATOMS: atom_id res chain seq x y z
N MET A 1 6.12 11.65 -9.85
CA MET A 1 6.49 10.29 -10.30
C MET A 1 7.75 9.80 -9.63
N LEU A 2 7.64 8.72 -8.84
CA LEU A 2 8.81 8.05 -8.27
C LEU A 2 9.69 7.47 -9.40
N ASP A 3 10.99 7.72 -9.35
CA ASP A 3 11.97 7.15 -10.26
C ASP A 3 12.06 5.62 -10.08
N PRO A 4 11.90 4.80 -11.15
CA PRO A 4 12.06 3.36 -11.08
C PRO A 4 13.39 2.92 -10.45
N ALA A 5 14.49 3.65 -10.67
CA ALA A 5 15.78 3.33 -10.05
C ALA A 5 15.73 3.42 -8.53
N LYS A 6 15.02 4.42 -7.97
CA LYS A 6 14.81 4.53 -6.51
C LYS A 6 13.92 3.42 -5.98
N ALA A 7 12.93 2.99 -6.75
CA ALA A 7 12.11 1.83 -6.38
C ALA A 7 12.96 0.55 -6.34
N ASP A 8 13.81 0.34 -7.34
CA ASP A 8 14.72 -0.80 -7.38
C ASP A 8 15.76 -0.76 -6.24
N GLU A 9 16.30 0.41 -5.89
CA GLU A 9 17.15 0.59 -4.70
C GLU A 9 16.41 0.22 -3.41
N TYR A 10 15.16 0.65 -3.27
CA TYR A 10 14.32 0.27 -2.14
C TYR A 10 14.17 -1.25 -2.07
N PHE A 11 13.79 -1.89 -3.19
CA PHE A 11 13.53 -3.32 -3.25
C PHE A 11 14.78 -4.19 -3.15
N ALA A 12 15.96 -3.68 -3.53
CA ALA A 12 17.24 -4.38 -3.35
C ALA A 12 17.59 -4.60 -1.88
N LEU A 13 17.18 -3.70 -0.99
CA LEU A 13 17.35 -3.82 0.46
C LEU A 13 16.11 -4.44 1.14
N HIS A 14 15.10 -4.79 0.36
CA HIS A 14 13.81 -5.25 0.83
C HIS A 14 13.71 -6.76 0.80
N LEU A 15 13.11 -7.36 1.84
CA LEU A 15 12.87 -8.82 1.88
C LEU A 15 12.01 -9.33 0.71
N LYS A 16 11.22 -8.43 0.11
CA LYS A 16 10.33 -8.71 -1.02
C LYS A 16 10.90 -8.34 -2.40
N GLY A 17 12.21 -8.09 -2.49
CA GLY A 17 12.89 -7.86 -3.77
C GLY A 17 12.67 -8.98 -4.80
N PRO A 18 12.74 -10.27 -4.44
CA PRO A 18 12.46 -11.36 -5.38
C PRO A 18 11.01 -11.37 -5.89
N GLU A 19 10.03 -11.00 -5.07
CA GLU A 19 8.63 -10.86 -5.50
C GLU A 19 8.46 -9.69 -6.47
N TRP A 20 9.05 -8.53 -6.16
CA TRP A 20 9.07 -7.37 -7.07
C TRP A 20 9.63 -7.74 -8.45
N ALA A 21 10.76 -8.46 -8.48
CA ALA A 21 11.44 -8.83 -9.71
C ALA A 21 10.70 -9.84 -10.61
N LYS A 22 9.63 -10.48 -10.12
CA LYS A 22 8.81 -11.40 -10.94
C LYS A 22 7.91 -10.66 -11.92
N HIS A 23 7.61 -9.40 -11.66
CA HIS A 23 6.71 -8.60 -12.47
C HIS A 23 7.46 -7.95 -13.64
N SER A 24 6.76 -7.82 -14.77
CA SER A 24 7.26 -7.08 -15.92
C SER A 24 7.54 -5.61 -15.58
N GLU A 25 8.34 -4.93 -16.40
CA GLU A 25 8.59 -3.50 -16.25
C GLU A 25 7.29 -2.68 -16.34
N ASP A 26 6.39 -3.04 -17.26
CA ASP A 26 5.10 -2.37 -17.44
C ASP A 26 4.20 -2.53 -16.20
N GLU A 27 4.12 -3.73 -15.63
CA GLU A 27 3.35 -3.97 -14.40
C GLU A 27 3.91 -3.18 -13.22
N ARG A 28 5.24 -3.14 -13.08
CA ARG A 28 5.92 -2.37 -12.04
C ARG A 28 5.68 -0.87 -12.19
N ALA A 29 5.78 -0.34 -13.41
CA ALA A 29 5.53 1.07 -13.70
C ALA A 29 4.07 1.48 -13.45
N ALA A 30 3.12 0.63 -13.87
CA ALA A 30 1.70 0.84 -13.62
C ALA A 30 1.39 0.83 -12.11
N ALA A 31 1.93 -0.16 -11.37
CA ALA A 31 1.74 -0.26 -9.93
C ALA A 31 2.31 0.94 -9.18
N LEU A 32 3.51 1.42 -9.55
CA LEU A 32 4.10 2.62 -8.95
C LEU A 32 3.26 3.87 -9.21
N THR A 33 2.73 4.01 -10.43
CA THR A 33 1.87 5.14 -10.81
C THR A 33 0.58 5.16 -9.99
N MET A 34 -0.08 4.01 -9.87
CA MET A 34 -1.30 3.88 -9.05
C MET A 34 -1.00 4.12 -7.58
N ALA A 35 0.07 3.52 -7.06
CA ALA A 35 0.49 3.67 -5.68
C ALA A 35 0.80 5.12 -5.30
N GLU A 36 1.42 5.89 -6.19
CA GLU A 36 1.64 7.32 -5.98
C GLU A 36 0.35 8.10 -5.85
N GLN A 37 -0.64 7.80 -6.70
CA GLN A 37 -1.95 8.44 -6.64
C GLN A 37 -2.66 8.11 -5.33
N ASP A 38 -2.68 6.84 -4.94
CA ASP A 38 -3.29 6.37 -3.70
C ASP A 38 -2.65 7.07 -2.48
N VAL A 39 -1.32 7.08 -2.41
CA VAL A 39 -0.56 7.72 -1.32
C VAL A 39 -0.76 9.23 -1.30
N SER A 40 -0.80 9.89 -2.47
CA SER A 40 -1.05 11.33 -2.57
C SER A 40 -2.45 11.67 -2.08
N LEU A 41 -3.48 10.92 -2.49
CA LEU A 41 -4.87 11.11 -2.04
C LEU A 41 -5.00 10.97 -0.53
N GLU A 42 -4.35 9.96 0.07
CA GLU A 42 -4.29 9.80 1.52
C GLU A 42 -3.61 11.00 2.21
N LEU A 43 -2.64 11.63 1.57
CA LEU A 43 -1.97 12.83 2.09
C LEU A 43 -2.68 14.13 1.67
N GLY A 44 -3.97 14.05 1.31
CA GLY A 44 -4.81 15.20 0.98
C GLY A 44 -4.58 15.77 -0.43
N GLY A 45 -4.06 14.96 -1.36
CA GLY A 45 -3.75 15.35 -2.74
C GLY A 45 -2.45 16.15 -2.88
N SER A 46 -1.55 16.06 -1.90
CA SER A 46 -0.27 16.77 -1.91
C SER A 46 0.75 16.05 -2.80
N GLU A 47 1.65 16.82 -3.41
CA GLU A 47 2.82 16.24 -4.10
C GLU A 47 3.74 15.53 -3.09
N LEU A 48 4.25 14.36 -3.48
CA LEU A 48 5.12 13.55 -2.62
C LEU A 48 6.58 13.99 -2.75
N ASP A 49 7.23 14.23 -1.62
CA ASP A 49 8.68 14.51 -1.57
C ASP A 49 9.49 13.20 -1.61
N TYR A 50 9.98 12.83 -2.78
CA TYR A 50 10.85 11.65 -2.97
C TYR A 50 12.30 11.84 -2.50
N GLY A 51 12.62 12.99 -1.89
CA GLY A 51 13.80 13.12 -1.01
C GLY A 51 13.59 12.43 0.34
N SER A 52 12.33 12.23 0.76
CA SER A 52 11.97 11.51 1.98
C SER A 52 11.96 9.99 1.77
N PRO A 53 12.75 9.21 2.52
CA PRO A 53 12.69 7.75 2.47
C PRO A 53 11.31 7.19 2.84
N LEU A 54 10.53 7.92 3.64
CA LEU A 54 9.18 7.50 4.04
C LEU A 54 8.20 7.60 2.86
N ALA A 55 8.33 8.61 2.00
CA ALA A 55 7.48 8.74 0.81
C ALA A 55 7.79 7.64 -0.21
N VAL A 56 9.08 7.37 -0.44
CA VAL A 56 9.54 6.26 -1.28
C VAL A 56 9.00 4.93 -0.74
N ALA A 57 9.17 4.67 0.56
CA ALA A 57 8.69 3.45 1.19
C ALA A 57 7.16 3.30 1.12
N ALA A 58 6.40 4.38 1.34
CA ALA A 58 4.94 4.35 1.25
C ALA A 58 4.47 3.93 -0.16
N VAL A 59 5.05 4.54 -1.20
CA VAL A 59 4.71 4.23 -2.60
C VAL A 59 5.15 2.82 -2.99
N CYS A 60 6.38 2.41 -2.66
CA CYS A 60 6.86 1.07 -2.99
C CYS A 60 6.02 -0.03 -2.31
N GLU A 61 5.67 0.14 -1.04
CA GLU A 61 4.86 -0.85 -0.32
C GLU A 61 3.43 -0.92 -0.84
N GLN A 62 2.88 0.23 -1.25
CA GLN A 62 1.57 0.27 -1.87
C GLN A 62 1.60 -0.41 -3.24
N ALA A 63 2.63 -0.17 -4.04
CA ALA A 63 2.80 -0.81 -5.34
C ALA A 63 2.92 -2.34 -5.21
N LEU A 64 3.70 -2.82 -4.22
CA LEU A 64 3.80 -4.25 -3.94
C LEU A 64 2.45 -4.84 -3.53
N PHE A 65 1.70 -4.16 -2.66
CA PHE A 65 0.37 -4.58 -2.25
C PHE A 65 -0.61 -4.68 -3.43
N LEU A 66 -0.59 -3.71 -4.35
CA LEU A 66 -1.43 -3.72 -5.55
C LEU A 66 -1.11 -4.90 -6.46
N LEU A 67 0.19 -5.20 -6.66
CA LEU A 67 0.63 -6.35 -7.46
C LEU A 67 0.23 -7.69 -6.81
N GLU A 68 0.39 -7.82 -5.50
CA GLU A 68 -0.01 -9.03 -4.75
C GLU A 68 -1.53 -9.22 -4.77
N SER A 69 -2.30 -8.14 -4.59
CA SER A 69 -3.78 -8.18 -4.58
C SER A 69 -4.36 -8.49 -5.96
N SER A 70 -3.74 -7.96 -7.02
CA SER A 70 -4.08 -8.28 -8.41
C SER A 70 -3.83 -9.76 -8.72
N ALA A 71 -2.66 -10.29 -8.31
CA ALA A 71 -2.27 -11.68 -8.57
C ALA A 71 -3.10 -12.71 -7.78
N ALA A 72 -3.49 -12.38 -6.55
CA ALA A 72 -4.27 -13.27 -5.69
C ALA A 72 -5.77 -13.31 -6.04
N GLY A 73 -6.26 -12.45 -6.95
CA GLY A 73 -7.69 -12.27 -7.21
C GLY A 73 -8.48 -11.77 -5.98
N THR A 74 -7.80 -11.51 -4.86
CA THR A 74 -8.37 -11.10 -3.58
C THR A 74 -8.48 -9.59 -3.53
N ALA A 75 -9.44 -9.06 -4.30
CA ALA A 75 -10.23 -7.86 -3.99
C ALA A 75 -11.18 -7.57 -5.16
N GLN A 76 -11.97 -8.55 -5.62
CA GLN A 76 -13.19 -8.20 -6.34
C GLN A 76 -14.30 -7.96 -5.31
N VAL A 77 -14.62 -6.69 -5.11
CA VAL A 77 -15.84 -6.29 -4.41
C VAL A 77 -17.03 -6.67 -5.31
N MET A 78 -17.61 -7.83 -5.06
CA MET A 78 -18.96 -8.14 -5.56
C MET A 78 -19.97 -7.71 -4.51
N ASN A 79 -20.78 -6.68 -4.82
CA ASN A 79 -21.92 -6.22 -4.01
C ASN A 79 -21.59 -5.81 -2.56
N GLY A 80 -20.53 -5.03 -2.33
CA GLY A 80 -20.29 -4.39 -1.02
C GLY A 80 -19.91 -5.32 0.13
N ALA A 81 -19.49 -6.56 -0.17
CA ALA A 81 -18.93 -7.49 0.79
C ALA A 81 -17.60 -8.03 0.27
N LEU A 82 -16.53 -7.85 1.05
CA LEU A 82 -15.21 -8.35 0.68
C LEU A 82 -15.06 -9.81 1.12
N VAL A 83 -14.81 -10.69 0.16
CA VAL A 83 -14.47 -12.09 0.42
C VAL A 83 -12.95 -12.16 0.60
N SER A 84 -12.49 -12.32 1.84
CA SER A 84 -11.08 -12.55 2.12
C SER A 84 -10.80 -14.06 2.12
N ALA A 85 -9.93 -14.46 1.18
CA ALA A 85 -9.37 -15.79 0.96
C ALA A 85 -10.34 -16.91 0.52
N GLU A 86 -10.03 -17.50 -0.64
CA GLU A 86 -10.54 -18.81 -1.07
C GLU A 86 -9.39 -19.82 -0.94
N SER A 87 -9.34 -20.57 0.16
CA SER A 87 -8.51 -21.78 0.25
C SER A 87 -9.38 -22.99 -0.07
N VAL A 88 -9.16 -23.56 -1.26
CA VAL A 88 -9.79 -24.81 -1.70
C VAL A 88 -9.03 -25.98 -1.06
N ASP A 89 -9.30 -26.26 0.21
CA ASP A 89 -8.79 -27.46 0.87
C ASP A 89 -9.76 -28.03 1.92
N GLY A 90 -11.06 -28.03 1.56
CA GLY A 90 -12.08 -28.90 2.18
C GLY A 90 -12.48 -28.61 3.64
N ILE A 91 -11.75 -27.78 4.39
CA ILE A 91 -12.06 -27.39 5.77
C ILE A 91 -11.68 -25.92 5.99
N GLY A 92 -12.29 -25.01 5.22
CA GLY A 92 -12.00 -23.57 5.28
C GLY A 92 -13.07 -22.79 6.03
N SER A 93 -12.72 -22.23 7.19
CA SER A 93 -13.56 -21.27 7.92
C SER A 93 -13.72 -19.98 7.10
N ARG A 94 -14.97 -19.60 6.80
CA ARG A 94 -15.29 -18.37 6.04
C ARG A 94 -15.47 -17.20 6.99
N THR A 95 -14.53 -16.25 6.98
CA THR A 95 -14.63 -15.03 7.80
C THR A 95 -15.12 -13.88 6.94
N TYR A 96 -16.33 -13.42 7.18
CA TYR A 96 -16.88 -12.23 6.54
C TYR A 96 -16.60 -11.02 7.44
N ARG A 97 -15.89 -10.02 6.92
CA ARG A 97 -15.87 -8.69 7.53
C ARG A 97 -16.91 -7.83 6.80
N THR A 98 -18.02 -7.55 7.49
CA THR A 98 -19.05 -6.62 7.01
C THR A 98 -18.76 -5.22 7.53
N GLY A 99 -19.05 -4.19 6.72
CA GLY A 99 -18.87 -2.78 7.11
C GLY A 99 -17.55 -2.14 6.68
N LEU A 100 -16.81 -2.76 5.75
CA LEU A 100 -15.63 -2.18 5.13
C LEU A 100 -15.99 -1.67 3.73
N THR A 101 -15.58 -0.45 3.43
CA THR A 101 -15.72 0.21 2.12
C THR A 101 -14.52 -0.09 1.23
N GLU A 102 -14.63 0.12 -0.08
CA GLU A 102 -13.48 0.02 -1.00
C GLU A 102 -12.28 0.86 -0.54
N ALA A 103 -12.56 2.02 0.07
CA ALA A 103 -11.54 2.91 0.62
C ALA A 103 -10.71 2.27 1.76
N ASP A 104 -11.29 1.35 2.54
CA ASP A 104 -10.59 0.70 3.65
C ASP A 104 -9.49 -0.27 3.18
N PHE A 105 -9.57 -0.72 1.92
CA PHE A 105 -8.61 -1.62 1.28
C PHE A 105 -7.79 -0.95 0.18
N ALA A 106 -8.00 0.35 -0.06
CA ALA A 106 -7.24 1.08 -1.05
C ALA A 106 -5.75 1.12 -0.70
N ILE A 107 -5.38 1.06 0.60
CA ILE A 107 -3.99 1.17 1.05
C ILE A 107 -3.54 -0.09 1.79
N GLY A 108 -2.41 -0.65 1.37
CA GLY A 108 -1.72 -1.74 2.04
C GLY A 108 -1.28 -1.36 3.46
N GLU A 109 -1.38 -2.29 4.40
CA GLU A 109 -1.12 -2.04 5.83
C GLU A 109 0.29 -1.48 6.09
N ARG A 110 1.30 -1.92 5.34
CA ARG A 110 2.66 -1.44 5.50
C ARG A 110 2.86 -0.03 4.92
N ALA A 111 2.24 0.27 3.78
CA ALA A 111 2.19 1.62 3.23
C ALA A 111 1.52 2.60 4.20
N ARG A 112 0.40 2.19 4.82
CA ARG A 112 -0.33 2.99 5.82
C ARG A 112 0.56 3.46 6.96
N ARG A 113 1.45 2.61 7.48
CA ARG A 113 2.39 2.98 8.56
C ARG A 113 3.39 4.06 8.16
N PHE A 114 3.78 4.11 6.88
CA PHE A 114 4.64 5.17 6.37
C PHE A 114 3.85 6.46 6.15
N ILE A 115 2.63 6.36 5.62
CA ILE A 115 1.70 7.49 5.47
C ILE A 115 1.41 8.15 6.83
N GLU A 116 1.13 7.37 7.87
CA GLU A 116 0.91 7.88 9.22
C GLU A 116 2.12 8.65 9.78
N GLN A 117 3.34 8.20 9.45
CA GLN A 117 4.56 8.91 9.82
C GLN A 117 4.74 10.20 9.00
N LEU A 118 4.39 10.18 7.72
CA LEU A 118 4.42 11.35 6.82
C LEU A 118 3.41 12.42 7.24
N ARG A 119 2.22 12.03 7.70
CA ARG A 119 1.23 12.96 8.29
C ARG A 119 1.76 13.64 9.56
N GLY A 120 2.85 13.11 10.13
CA GLY A 120 3.25 13.35 11.50
C GLY A 120 2.26 12.65 12.42
N ARG A 121 2.76 11.95 13.46
CA ARG A 121 1.88 11.63 14.59
C ARG A 121 1.22 12.95 15.02
N PRO A 122 -0.07 12.99 15.41
CA PRO A 122 -0.53 14.05 16.29
C PRO A 122 0.36 13.92 17.53
N GLY A 123 1.44 14.72 17.55
CA GLY A 123 2.34 14.80 18.66
C GLY A 123 1.45 15.15 19.84
N THR A 124 1.56 14.40 20.93
CA THR A 124 1.00 14.85 22.19
C THR A 124 1.70 16.15 22.56
N VAL A 125 1.20 17.27 22.02
CA VAL A 125 1.61 18.60 22.44
C VAL A 125 0.95 18.80 23.79
N LYS A 126 1.65 18.40 24.87
CA LYS A 126 1.33 18.92 26.19
C LYS A 126 1.88 20.35 26.26
N ILE A 127 1.00 21.30 25.93
CA ILE A 127 1.24 22.73 26.08
C ILE A 127 1.05 23.10 27.57
N ASN A 128 2.14 23.62 28.17
CA ASN A 128 2.28 24.66 29.21
C ASN A 128 1.48 24.65 30.52
N ARG A 129 2.15 25.11 31.60
CA ARG A 129 2.07 26.51 32.07
C ARG A 129 3.07 26.76 33.21
N GLY A 130 3.78 27.90 33.11
CA GLY A 130 4.16 28.77 34.23
C GLY A 130 5.06 28.18 35.30
#